data_AF-A0A0F8ZH31-F1
#
_entry.id   AF-A0A0F8ZH31-F1
#
_cell.length_a   1.000
_cell.length_b   1.000
_cell.length_c   1.000
_cell.angle_alpha   90.00
_cell.angle_beta   90.00
_cell.angle_gamma   90.00
#
_symmetry.space_group_name_H-M   'P 1'
#
loop_
_entity.id
_entity.type
_entity.pdbx_description
1 polymer ?
#
loop_
_entity_poly.entity_id
_entity_poly.type
_entity_poly.pdbx_seq_one_letter_code
_entity_poly.pdbx_strand_id
1 'polypeptide(L)'
;MGNTLERIKDMERDFRPLFDRMDVDAALVRNRPYHLRKADGEIAKDVVNITVNDPRTFSDRSQAIVASATRQTVVKGKNLSDDEAHIVEDFDRDITFTIDERLADRGHKDLVSFATEQMMNRGTTAGRYIALEQDEKFIPGFLPVDSRFLVYEHSDRDLEWASFMTRR
;
A
#
# COMPACT_ATOMS: atom_id res chain seq x y z
N MET A 1 30.02 2.52 -10.39
CA MET A 1 28.79 2.34 -9.58
C MET A 1 28.62 3.58 -8.74
N GLY A 2 27.59 4.40 -9.00
CA GLY A 2 27.29 5.57 -8.18
C GLY A 2 26.97 5.18 -6.74
N ASN A 3 27.12 6.11 -5.80
CA ASN A 3 26.84 5.89 -4.39
C ASN A 3 25.37 5.50 -4.18
N THR A 4 25.08 4.39 -3.50
CA THR A 4 23.70 3.92 -3.22
C THR A 4 22.85 5.02 -2.58
N LEU A 5 23.45 5.85 -1.73
CA LEU A 5 22.75 6.96 -1.10
C LEU A 5 22.33 8.05 -2.11
N GLU A 6 23.14 8.29 -3.15
CA GLU A 6 22.81 9.25 -4.20
C GLU A 6 21.62 8.75 -5.02
N ARG A 7 21.62 7.47 -5.42
CA ARG A 7 20.48 6.84 -6.12
C ARG A 7 19.17 6.98 -5.34
N ILE A 8 19.20 6.73 -4.03
CA ILE A 8 18.03 6.87 -3.16
C ILE A 8 17.55 8.33 -3.15
N LYS A 9 18.46 9.30 -2.99
CA LYS A 9 18.11 10.73 -2.96
C LYS A 9 17.56 11.24 -4.29
N ASP A 10 18.09 10.75 -5.40
CA ASP A 10 17.59 11.07 -6.74
C ASP A 10 16.16 10.55 -6.92
N MET A 11 15.90 9.28 -6.57
CA MET A 11 14.54 8.73 -6.63
C MET A 11 13.58 9.40 -5.64
N GLU A 12 14.03 9.82 -4.46
CA GLU A 12 13.21 10.62 -3.54
C GLU A 12 12.79 11.95 -4.15
N ARG A 13 13.67 12.60 -4.91
CA ARG A 13 13.36 13.84 -5.64
C ARG A 13 12.37 13.56 -6.76
N ASP A 14 12.57 12.49 -7.51
CA ASP A 14 11.73 12.16 -8.66
C ASP A 14 10.33 11.71 -8.23
N PHE A 15 10.21 11.00 -7.10
CA PHE A 15 8.93 10.59 -6.53
C PHE A 15 8.26 11.71 -5.71
N ARG A 16 8.94 12.85 -5.51
CA ARG A 16 8.44 13.93 -4.68
C ARG A 16 7.03 14.42 -5.08
N PRO A 17 6.70 14.63 -6.37
CA PRO A 17 5.35 15.04 -6.77
C PRO A 17 4.28 14.00 -6.40
N LEU A 18 4.60 12.70 -6.52
CA LEU A 18 3.71 11.61 -6.13
C LEU A 18 3.52 11.59 -4.61
N PHE A 19 4.61 11.70 -3.85
CA PHE A 19 4.60 11.73 -2.39
C PHE A 19 3.85 12.94 -1.83
N ASP A 20 4.00 14.11 -2.44
CA ASP A 20 3.26 15.31 -2.03
C ASP A 20 1.75 15.12 -2.29
N ARG A 21 1.36 14.49 -3.40
CA ARG A 21 -0.03 14.10 -3.64
C ARG A 21 -0.55 13.13 -2.58
N MET A 22 0.20 12.07 -2.28
CA MET A 22 -0.16 11.10 -1.24
C MET A 22 -0.33 11.74 0.14
N ASP A 23 0.45 12.78 0.45
CA ASP A 23 0.35 13.51 1.71
C ASP A 23 -0.88 14.43 1.75
N VAL A 24 -1.26 15.03 0.62
CA VAL A 24 -2.51 15.80 0.48
C VAL A 24 -3.73 14.89 0.64
N ASP A 25 -3.75 13.75 -0.06
CA ASP A 25 -4.85 12.79 0.02
C ASP A 25 -5.00 12.23 1.45
N ALA A 26 -3.89 11.82 2.07
CA ALA A 26 -3.90 11.36 3.46
C ALA A 26 -4.29 12.47 4.47
N ALA A 27 -4.04 13.75 4.17
CA ALA A 27 -4.44 14.86 5.02
C ALA A 27 -5.95 15.02 5.10
N LEU A 28 -6.67 14.76 4.00
CA LEU A 28 -8.13 14.77 3.96
C LEU A 28 -8.71 13.70 4.88
N VAL A 29 -8.22 12.46 4.76
CA VAL A 29 -8.68 11.33 5.58
C VAL A 29 -8.36 11.53 7.06
N ARG A 30 -7.20 12.13 7.37
CA ARG A 30 -6.79 12.45 8.74
C ARG A 30 -7.50 13.68 9.33
N ASN A 31 -8.45 14.30 8.61
CA ASN A 31 -9.14 15.52 9.00
C ASN A 31 -8.16 16.62 9.46
N ARG A 32 -7.06 16.83 8.74
CA ARG A 32 -6.18 17.97 9.04
C ARG A 32 -6.98 19.26 8.88
N PRO A 33 -6.90 20.21 9.82
CA PRO A 33 -7.65 21.46 9.73
C PRO A 33 -7.39 22.15 8.39
N TYR A 34 -8.46 22.37 7.64
CA TYR A 34 -8.41 23.13 6.40
C TYR A 34 -8.52 24.62 6.71
N HIS A 35 -7.64 25.41 6.10
CA HIS A 35 -7.69 26.86 6.14
C HIS A 35 -7.83 27.38 4.72
N LEU A 36 -8.91 28.13 4.46
CA LEU A 36 -9.10 28.82 3.19
C LEU A 36 -7.94 29.79 2.99
N ARG A 37 -7.30 29.71 1.83
CA ARG A 37 -6.22 30.61 1.44
C ARG A 37 -6.73 31.66 0.46
N LYS A 38 -6.22 32.89 0.58
CA LYS A 38 -6.42 33.97 -0.38
C LYS A 38 -5.63 33.68 -1.66
N ALA A 39 -5.84 34.48 -2.70
CA ALA A 39 -5.13 34.34 -3.98
C ALA A 39 -3.59 34.50 -3.85
N ASP A 40 -3.13 35.19 -2.82
CA ASP A 40 -1.70 35.35 -2.46
C ASP A 40 -1.13 34.16 -1.64
N GLY A 41 -1.95 33.17 -1.31
CA GLY A 41 -1.57 32.00 -0.52
C GLY A 41 -1.64 32.19 1.00
N GLU A 42 -1.91 33.40 1.51
CA GLU A 42 -2.10 33.65 2.94
C GLU A 42 -3.41 33.04 3.45
N ILE A 43 -3.43 32.62 4.73
CA ILE A 43 -4.66 32.14 5.36
C ILE A 43 -5.65 33.30 5.48
N ALA A 44 -6.86 33.13 4.97
CA ALA A 44 -7.93 34.08 5.14
C ALA A 44 -8.35 34.14 6.61
N LYS A 45 -8.03 35.24 7.29
CA LYS A 45 -8.35 35.47 8.71
C LYS A 45 -9.78 35.96 8.93
N ASP A 46 -10.39 36.53 7.89
CA ASP A 46 -11.72 37.14 7.93
C ASP A 46 -12.85 36.14 7.64
N VAL A 47 -12.54 34.84 7.65
CA VAL A 47 -13.50 33.76 7.40
C VAL A 47 -13.44 32.71 8.50
N VAL A 48 -14.60 32.15 8.85
CA VAL A 48 -14.69 31.03 9.79
C VAL A 48 -14.31 29.75 9.03
N ASN A 49 -13.22 29.11 9.45
CA ASN A 49 -12.78 27.84 8.89
C ASN A 49 -13.33 26.69 9.75
N ILE A 50 -14.20 25.85 9.17
CA ILE A 50 -14.73 24.64 9.81
C ILE A 50 -14.23 23.45 9.01
N THR A 51 -13.59 22.50 9.68
CA THR A 51 -13.20 21.22 9.07
C THR A 51 -14.24 20.17 9.45
N VAL A 52 -15.03 19.75 8.46
CA VAL A 52 -16.01 18.67 8.62
C VAL A 52 -15.32 17.31 8.57
N ASN A 53 -15.90 16.31 9.22
CA ASN A 53 -15.39 14.93 9.23
C ASN A 53 -15.83 14.09 8.01
N ASP A 54 -16.50 14.70 7.04
CA ASP A 54 -17.05 14.02 5.87
C ASP A 54 -16.02 13.20 5.09
N PRO A 55 -14.79 13.70 4.80
CA PRO A 55 -13.80 12.92 4.06
C PRO A 55 -13.39 11.64 4.78
N ARG A 56 -13.24 11.71 6.11
CA ARG A 56 -12.93 10.54 6.93
C ARG A 56 -14.09 9.54 6.92
N THR A 57 -15.32 10.01 7.14
CA THR A 57 -16.51 9.15 7.13
C THR A 57 -16.69 8.45 5.78
N PHE A 58 -16.44 9.17 4.68
CA PHE A 58 -16.47 8.61 3.35
C PHE A 58 -15.38 7.54 3.13
N SER A 59 -14.14 7.81 3.56
CA SER A 59 -13.04 6.85 3.45
C SER A 59 -13.33 5.59 4.27
N ASP A 60 -13.75 5.73 5.54
CA ASP A 60 -14.07 4.61 6.43
C ASP A 60 -15.18 3.73 5.83
N ARG A 61 -16.25 4.34 5.29
CA ARG A 61 -17.34 3.61 4.63
C ARG A 61 -16.86 2.87 3.38
N SER A 62 -16.05 3.53 2.57
CA SER A 62 -15.58 2.96 1.30
C SER A 62 -14.61 1.80 1.55
N GLN A 63 -13.71 1.93 2.53
CA GLN A 63 -12.83 0.85 2.97
C GLN A 63 -13.65 -0.33 3.50
N ALA A 64 -14.70 -0.09 4.30
CA ALA A 64 -15.56 -1.16 4.79
C ALA A 64 -16.26 -1.93 3.66
N ILE A 65 -16.76 -1.23 2.62
CA ILE A 65 -17.38 -1.86 1.45
C ILE A 65 -16.35 -2.74 0.71
N VAL A 66 -15.17 -2.20 0.41
CA VAL A 66 -14.13 -2.93 -0.33
C VAL A 66 -13.61 -4.13 0.46
N ALA A 67 -13.33 -3.95 1.76
CA ALA A 67 -12.85 -5.03 2.61
C ALA A 67 -13.91 -6.12 2.84
N SER A 68 -15.21 -5.79 2.75
CA SER A 68 -16.30 -6.77 2.86
C SER A 68 -16.54 -7.60 1.58
N ALA A 69 -15.95 -7.19 0.45
CA ALA A 69 -16.15 -7.89 -0.81
C ALA A 69 -15.44 -9.25 -0.78
N THR A 70 -16.18 -10.31 -1.12
CA THR A 70 -15.59 -11.65 -1.31
C THR A 70 -14.69 -11.63 -2.52
N ARG A 71 -13.39 -11.84 -2.30
CA ARG A 71 -12.41 -11.97 -3.39
C ARG A 71 -12.53 -13.34 -4.04
N GLN A 72 -12.46 -13.36 -5.37
CA GLN A 72 -12.39 -14.59 -6.16
C GLN A 72 -11.04 -14.62 -6.88
N THR A 73 -10.22 -15.62 -6.57
CA THR A 73 -9.01 -15.93 -7.36
C THR A 73 -9.44 -16.77 -8.56
N VAL A 74 -8.98 -16.41 -9.75
CA VAL A 74 -9.24 -17.16 -10.99
C VAL A 74 -7.91 -17.34 -11.71
N VAL A 75 -7.46 -18.58 -11.85
CA VAL A 75 -6.20 -18.90 -12.54
C VAL A 75 -6.49 -19.25 -14.00
N LYS A 76 -5.74 -18.62 -14.92
CA LYS A 76 -5.88 -18.85 -16.36
C LYS A 76 -4.52 -19.15 -16.97
N GLY A 77 -4.44 -20.23 -17.75
CA GLY A 77 -3.22 -20.66 -18.43
C GLY A 77 -3.50 -21.35 -19.75
N LYS A 78 -2.51 -21.40 -20.64
CA LYS A 78 -2.63 -22.16 -21.90
C LYS A 78 -2.61 -23.65 -21.58
N ASN A 79 -3.64 -24.39 -22.02
CA ASN A 79 -3.80 -25.83 -21.77
C ASN A 79 -3.90 -26.20 -20.28
N LEU A 80 -4.30 -25.27 -19.42
CA LEU A 80 -4.55 -25.54 -18.00
C LEU A 80 -5.98 -26.08 -17.86
N SER A 81 -6.13 -27.26 -17.26
CA SER A 81 -7.45 -27.80 -16.90
C SER A 81 -8.03 -27.09 -15.67
N ASP A 82 -9.35 -27.19 -15.49
CA ASP A 82 -10.03 -26.61 -14.32
C ASP A 82 -9.51 -27.21 -13.01
N ASP A 83 -9.21 -28.51 -12.98
CA ASP A 83 -8.65 -29.20 -11.81
C ASP A 83 -7.25 -28.66 -11.46
N GLU A 84 -6.38 -28.45 -12.46
CA GLU A 84 -5.05 -27.87 -12.25
C GLU A 84 -5.14 -26.40 -11.81
N ALA A 85 -6.09 -25.63 -12.35
CA ALA A 85 -6.35 -24.27 -11.93
C ALA A 85 -6.80 -24.22 -10.45
N HIS A 86 -7.71 -25.11 -10.06
CA HIS A 86 -8.23 -25.18 -8.69
C HIS A 86 -7.13 -25.49 -7.66
N ILE A 87 -6.15 -26.33 -8.00
CA ILE A 87 -4.99 -26.60 -7.13
C ILE A 87 -4.20 -25.31 -6.86
N VAL A 88 -3.99 -24.48 -7.88
CA VAL A 88 -3.25 -23.21 -7.75
C VAL A 88 -4.06 -22.18 -6.96
N GLU A 89 -5.37 -22.09 -7.22
CA GLU A 89 -6.28 -21.20 -6.49
C GLU A 89 -6.36 -21.54 -5.00
N ASP A 90 -6.42 -22.82 -4.67
CA ASP A 90 -6.38 -23.30 -3.28
C ASP A 90 -5.04 -22.98 -2.62
N PHE A 91 -3.93 -23.20 -3.34
CA PHE A 91 -2.60 -22.86 -2.83
C PHE A 91 -2.45 -21.35 -2.55
N ASP A 92 -2.93 -20.48 -3.43
CA ASP A 92 -2.93 -19.02 -3.22
C ASP A 92 -3.77 -18.60 -2.00
N ARG A 93 -4.92 -19.27 -1.81
CA ARG A 93 -5.78 -19.05 -0.64
C ARG A 93 -5.07 -19.45 0.67
N ASP A 94 -4.41 -20.60 0.68
CA ASP A 94 -3.66 -21.10 1.85
C ASP A 94 -2.45 -20.22 2.18
N ILE A 95 -1.77 -19.71 1.15
CA ILE A 95 -0.69 -18.71 1.30
C ILE A 95 -1.22 -17.45 1.99
N THR A 96 -2.33 -16.91 1.49
CA THR A 96 -2.91 -15.68 2.02
C THR A 96 -3.34 -15.86 3.48
N PHE A 97 -3.99 -16.99 3.78
CA PHE A 97 -4.38 -17.35 5.14
C PHE A 97 -3.16 -17.40 6.08
N THR A 98 -2.09 -18.10 5.67
CA THR A 98 -0.86 -18.23 6.46
C THR A 98 -0.17 -16.86 6.65
N ILE A 99 -0.21 -15.99 5.65
CA ILE A 99 0.31 -14.62 5.78
C ILE A 99 -0.49 -13.83 6.80
N ASP A 100 -1.82 -13.91 6.77
CA ASP A 100 -2.69 -13.19 7.69
C ASP A 100 -2.48 -13.62 9.14
N GLU A 101 -2.32 -14.93 9.40
CA GLU A 101 -1.94 -15.44 10.73
C GLU A 101 -0.61 -14.82 11.21
N ARG A 102 0.41 -14.80 10.34
CA ARG A 102 1.73 -14.27 10.69
C ARG A 102 1.74 -12.75 10.84
N LEU A 103 0.87 -12.03 10.15
CA LEU A 103 0.66 -10.60 10.35
C LEU A 103 -0.02 -10.35 11.69
N ALA A 104 -1.03 -11.13 12.03
CA ALA A 104 -1.72 -11.07 13.32
C ALA A 104 -0.76 -11.32 14.50
N ASP A 105 0.14 -12.31 14.38
CA ASP A 105 1.18 -12.60 15.38
C ASP A 105 2.11 -11.40 15.65
N ARG A 106 2.28 -10.52 14.66
CA ARG A 106 3.11 -9.30 14.75
C ARG A 106 2.29 -8.06 15.15
N GLY A 107 1.00 -8.21 15.41
CA GLY A 107 0.08 -7.09 15.69
C GLY A 107 -0.22 -6.23 14.46
N HIS A 108 0.01 -6.73 13.25
CA HIS A 108 -0.40 -6.07 12.02
C HIS A 108 -1.84 -6.43 11.65
N LYS A 109 -2.45 -5.59 10.79
CA LYS A 109 -3.70 -5.92 10.11
C LYS A 109 -3.46 -7.04 9.10
N ASP A 110 -4.52 -7.77 8.79
CA ASP A 110 -4.53 -8.72 7.68
C ASP A 110 -4.19 -8.02 6.35
N LEU A 111 -3.77 -8.81 5.38
CA LEU A 111 -3.26 -8.35 4.10
C LEU A 111 -4.30 -7.53 3.33
N VAL A 112 -5.57 -7.94 3.38
CA VAL A 112 -6.67 -7.27 2.65
C VAL A 112 -6.96 -5.91 3.25
N SER A 113 -7.07 -5.84 4.57
CA SER A 113 -7.28 -4.59 5.30
C SER A 113 -6.13 -3.61 5.04
N PHE A 114 -4.89 -4.09 5.10
CA PHE A 114 -3.72 -3.26 4.78
C PHE A 114 -3.74 -2.77 3.32
N ALA A 115 -3.92 -3.68 2.36
CA ALA A 115 -3.92 -3.32 0.95
C ALA A 115 -5.04 -2.34 0.60
N THR A 116 -6.22 -2.52 1.20
CA THR A 116 -7.38 -1.64 1.01
C THR A 116 -7.09 -0.24 1.55
N GLU A 117 -6.58 -0.13 2.78
CA GLU A 117 -6.21 1.16 3.36
C GLU A 117 -5.18 1.89 2.50
N GLN A 118 -4.12 1.19 2.07
CA GLN A 118 -3.07 1.76 1.23
C GLN A 118 -3.59 2.17 -0.15
N MET A 119 -4.33 1.32 -0.84
CA MET A 119 -4.90 1.65 -2.15
C MET A 119 -5.85 2.85 -2.08
N MET A 120 -6.65 2.97 -1.01
CA MET A 120 -7.62 4.05 -0.88
C MET A 120 -7.01 5.36 -0.39
N ASN A 121 -6.00 5.31 0.48
CA ASN A 121 -5.43 6.52 1.10
C ASN A 121 -4.10 6.96 0.48
N ARG A 122 -3.35 6.06 -0.15
CA ARG A 122 -2.09 6.34 -0.86
C ARG A 122 -2.21 6.19 -2.37
N GLY A 123 -3.25 5.52 -2.88
CA GLY A 123 -3.41 5.22 -4.30
C GLY A 123 -2.52 4.07 -4.80
N THR A 124 -1.67 3.50 -3.95
CA THR A 124 -0.78 2.38 -4.26
C THR A 124 -0.60 1.51 -3.02
N THR A 125 -0.26 0.24 -3.22
CA THR A 125 0.13 -0.68 -2.13
C THR A 125 1.51 -1.24 -2.43
N ALA A 126 2.28 -1.51 -1.38
CA ALA A 126 3.59 -2.12 -1.50
C ALA A 126 3.87 -3.05 -0.33
N GLY A 127 4.75 -4.01 -0.56
CA GLY A 127 5.24 -4.87 0.49
C GLY A 127 6.31 -5.81 -0.02
N ARG A 128 7.01 -6.42 0.92
CA ARG A 128 8.00 -7.45 0.62
C ARG A 128 7.36 -8.81 0.85
N TYR A 129 7.16 -9.54 -0.23
CA TYR A 129 6.82 -10.95 -0.19
C TYR A 129 8.08 -11.79 -0.05
N ILE A 130 8.04 -12.79 0.84
CA ILE A 130 9.11 -13.77 1.01
C ILE A 130 8.45 -15.15 0.98
N ALA A 131 8.96 -16.02 0.11
CA ALA A 131 8.67 -17.44 0.09
C ALA A 131 9.91 -18.17 0.60
N LEU A 132 9.81 -18.79 1.78
CA LEU A 132 10.89 -19.58 2.36
C LEU A 132 10.47 -21.05 2.42
N GLU A 133 11.44 -21.94 2.27
CA GLU A 133 11.31 -23.34 2.64
C GLU A 133 12.26 -23.61 3.80
N GLN A 134 11.72 -24.15 4.90
CA GLN A 134 12.51 -24.53 6.07
C GLN A 134 11.94 -25.82 6.64
N ASP A 135 12.79 -26.82 6.86
CA ASP A 135 12.41 -28.13 7.40
C ASP A 135 11.22 -28.76 6.64
N GLU A 136 11.29 -28.75 5.29
CA GLU A 136 10.26 -29.23 4.36
C GLU A 136 8.90 -28.51 4.47
N LYS A 137 8.86 -27.34 5.13
CA LYS A 137 7.66 -26.52 5.25
C LYS A 137 7.82 -25.25 4.42
N PHE A 138 6.78 -24.95 3.66
CA PHE A 138 6.63 -23.66 3.01
C PHE A 138 6.19 -22.60 4.03
N ILE A 139 6.96 -21.53 4.13
CA ILE A 139 6.73 -20.42 5.06
C ILE A 139 6.59 -19.14 4.24
N PRO A 140 5.35 -18.78 3.86
CA PRO A 140 5.10 -17.49 3.22
C PRO A 140 5.20 -16.38 4.27
N GLY A 141 5.61 -15.21 3.81
CA GLY A 141 5.69 -14.03 4.64
C GLY A 141 5.46 -12.77 3.82
N PHE A 142 4.72 -11.84 4.40
CA PHE A 142 4.57 -10.50 3.87
C PHE A 142 5.03 -9.48 4.92
N LEU A 143 5.76 -8.48 4.47
CA LEU A 143 6.04 -7.27 5.24
C LEU A 143 5.29 -6.11 4.58
N PRO A 144 4.24 -5.58 5.22
CA PRO A 144 3.53 -4.40 4.76
C PRO A 144 4.46 -3.18 4.73
N VAL A 145 4.43 -2.42 3.64
CA VAL A 145 5.26 -1.22 3.45
C VAL A 145 4.38 -0.07 3.00
N ASP A 146 4.38 1.04 3.75
CA ASP A 146 3.72 2.28 3.29
C ASP A 146 4.50 2.83 2.09
N SER A 147 3.84 2.84 0.93
CA SER A 147 4.43 3.23 -0.35
C SER A 147 4.93 4.68 -0.35
N ARG A 148 4.39 5.53 0.54
CA ARG A 148 4.86 6.91 0.75
C ARG A 148 6.32 6.98 1.17
N PHE A 149 6.86 5.93 1.78
CA PHE A 149 8.24 5.87 2.24
C PHE A 149 9.09 4.86 1.46
N LEU A 150 8.59 4.39 0.33
CA LEU A 150 9.28 3.44 -0.54
C LEU A 150 9.76 4.15 -1.81
N VAL A 151 11.06 4.11 -2.05
CA VAL A 151 11.64 4.46 -3.35
C VAL A 151 12.17 3.21 -4.01
N TYR A 152 12.08 3.17 -5.33
CA TYR A 152 12.48 2.00 -6.11
C TYR A 152 12.82 2.39 -7.54
N GLU A 153 13.53 1.50 -8.23
CA GLU A 153 13.86 1.64 -9.64
C GLU A 153 13.56 0.33 -10.36
N HIS A 154 13.06 0.44 -11.59
CA HIS A 154 12.90 -0.69 -12.49
C HIS A 154 14.07 -0.71 -13.48
N SER A 155 14.55 -1.93 -13.76
CA SER A 155 15.32 -2.21 -14.96
C SER A 155 14.37 -2.33 -16.17
N ASP A 156 14.91 -2.67 -17.33
CA ASP A 156 14.13 -2.90 -18.56
C ASP A 156 13.09 -4.02 -18.44
N ARG A 157 13.16 -4.88 -17.40
CA ARG A 157 12.28 -6.05 -17.25
C ARG A 157 11.66 -6.18 -15.86
N ASP A 158 12.43 -5.91 -14.82
CA ASP A 158 12.04 -6.21 -13.44
C ASP A 158 12.39 -5.08 -12.48
N LEU A 159 11.91 -5.16 -11.24
CA LEU A 159 12.36 -4.32 -10.13
C LEU A 159 13.87 -4.51 -9.92
N GLU A 160 14.66 -3.46 -10.12
CA GLU A 160 16.11 -3.51 -9.93
C GLU A 160 16.47 -3.40 -8.45
N TRP A 161 15.86 -2.43 -7.76
CA TRP A 161 16.04 -2.25 -6.33
C TRP A 161 14.86 -1.49 -5.72
N ALA A 162 14.69 -1.66 -4.41
CA ALA A 162 13.76 -0.88 -3.60
C ALA A 162 14.39 -0.57 -2.24
N SER A 163 14.10 0.61 -1.69
CA SER A 163 14.56 1.05 -0.38
C SER A 163 13.39 1.65 0.39
N PHE A 164 13.13 1.09 1.57
CA PHE A 164 12.08 1.55 2.46
C PHE A 164 12.67 2.40 3.59
N MET A 165 12.19 3.64 3.70
CA MET A 165 12.56 4.55 4.77
C MET A 165 11.68 4.30 6.00
N THR A 166 12.26 3.70 7.04
CA THR A 166 11.52 3.41 8.28
C THR A 166 11.55 4.56 9.28
N ARG A 167 12.57 5.44 9.22
CA ARG A 167 12.73 6.63 10.08
C ARG A 167 13.51 7.72 9.34
N ARG A 168 13.09 8.97 9.50
CA ARG A 168 13.91 10.18 9.29
C ARG A 168 14.21 10.78 10.66
#